data_AF-A0A951DTX6-F1
#
_entry.id   AF-A0A951DTX6-F1
#
_cell.length_a   1.000
_cell.length_b   1.000
_cell.length_c   1.000
_cell.angle_alpha   90.00
_cell.angle_beta   90.00
_cell.angle_gamma   90.00
#
_symmetry.space_group_name_H-M   'P 1'
#
loop_
_entity.id
_entity.type
_entity.pdbx_description
1 polymer ?
#
loop_
_entity_poly.entity_id
_entity_poly.type
_entity_poly.pdbx_seq_one_letter_code
_entity_poly.pdbx_strand_id
1 'polypeptide(L)'
;CEVLETRLGEVPYLVGAEYSIADIATFPWGRNLKMLLGEGASAYPKILAWVEKIEKRPAVARSIAKVEKMRETLTAFDKAKPEMLDKIFGRGQHALA
;
A
#
# COMPACT_ATOMS: atom_id res chain seq x y z
N CYS A 1 -3.63 -13.87 -0.91
CA CYS A 1 -2.69 -13.18 -1.82
C CYS A 1 -2.11 -14.12 -2.90
N GLU A 2 -2.86 -15.15 -3.30
CA GLU A 2 -2.45 -16.24 -4.19
C GLU A 2 -1.96 -15.78 -5.58
N VAL A 3 -2.67 -14.83 -6.20
CA VAL A 3 -2.36 -14.36 -7.56
C VAL A 3 -0.98 -13.69 -7.62
N LEU A 4 -0.70 -12.81 -6.66
CA LEU A 4 0.56 -12.06 -6.63
C LEU A 4 1.74 -12.96 -6.26
N GLU A 5 1.55 -13.87 -5.31
CA GLU A 5 2.56 -14.86 -4.90
C GLU A 5 2.93 -15.82 -6.03
N THR A 6 1.92 -16.29 -6.78
CA THR A 6 2.15 -17.14 -7.97
C THR A 6 2.94 -16.37 -9.02
N ARG A 7 2.52 -15.15 -9.36
CA ARG A 7 3.17 -14.35 -10.40
C ARG A 7 4.64 -14.04 -10.09
N LEU A 8 4.92 -13.64 -8.84
CA LEU A 8 6.29 -13.36 -8.38
C LEU A 8 7.14 -14.63 -8.24
N GLY A 9 6.54 -15.82 -8.37
CA GLY A 9 7.25 -17.09 -8.46
C GLY A 9 7.82 -17.36 -9.84
N GLU A 10 7.28 -16.73 -10.89
CA GLU A 10 7.71 -16.94 -12.27
C GLU A 10 8.75 -15.91 -12.72
N VAL A 11 8.59 -14.66 -12.26
CA VAL A 11 9.37 -13.51 -12.71
C VAL A 11 9.73 -12.59 -11.55
N PRO A 12 10.86 -11.87 -11.63
CA PRO A 12 11.36 -11.07 -10.51
C PRO A 12 10.61 -9.75 -10.26
N TYR A 13 9.74 -9.33 -11.18
CA TYR A 13 8.84 -8.17 -11.11
C TYR A 13 7.53 -8.48 -11.85
N LEU A 14 6.48 -7.68 -11.67
CA LEU A 14 5.13 -8.05 -12.09
C LEU A 14 4.96 -8.28 -13.60
N VAL A 15 5.71 -7.56 -14.42
CA VAL A 15 5.65 -7.67 -15.89
C VAL A 15 6.85 -8.38 -16.51
N GLY A 16 7.77 -8.92 -15.71
CA GLY A 16 8.91 -9.68 -16.23
C GLY A 16 10.22 -9.38 -15.49
N ALA A 17 11.32 -9.30 -16.26
CA ALA A 17 12.67 -9.14 -15.73
C ALA A 17 12.94 -7.73 -15.16
N GLU A 18 12.19 -6.72 -15.62
CA GLU A 18 12.45 -5.32 -15.34
C GLU A 18 11.38 -4.67 -14.46
N TYR A 19 11.81 -3.71 -13.65
CA TYR A 19 10.92 -2.91 -12.80
C TYR A 19 10.05 -1.98 -13.63
N SER A 20 8.75 -1.94 -13.35
CA SER A 20 7.79 -1.23 -14.18
C SER A 20 6.79 -0.37 -13.40
N ILE A 21 5.91 0.33 -14.12
CA ILE A 21 4.77 1.04 -13.52
C ILE A 21 3.81 0.10 -12.79
N ALA A 22 3.71 -1.18 -13.20
CA ALA A 22 2.89 -2.15 -12.48
C ALA A 22 3.42 -2.37 -11.06
N ASP A 23 4.74 -2.45 -10.89
CA ASP A 23 5.38 -2.57 -9.58
C ASP A 23 5.16 -1.30 -8.74
N ILE A 24 5.30 -0.11 -9.35
CA ILE A 24 5.03 1.18 -8.67
C ILE A 24 3.59 1.21 -8.13
N ALA A 25 2.61 0.87 -8.96
CA ALA A 25 1.19 0.95 -8.61
C ALA A 25 0.79 -0.09 -7.54
N THR A 26 1.44 -1.25 -7.55
CA THR A 26 1.07 -2.37 -6.67
C THR A 26 1.84 -2.35 -5.34
N PHE A 27 3.06 -1.80 -5.33
CA PHE A 27 3.95 -1.80 -4.16
C PHE A 27 3.31 -1.30 -2.85
N PRO A 28 2.51 -0.21 -2.84
CA PRO A 28 1.88 0.27 -1.61
C PRO A 28 0.97 -0.76 -0.93
N TRP A 29 0.32 -1.63 -1.72
CA TRP A 29 -0.52 -2.72 -1.21
C TRP A 29 0.32 -3.86 -0.65
N GLY A 30 1.35 -4.27 -1.39
CA GLY A 30 2.24 -5.36 -0.97
C GLY A 30 3.05 -5.03 0.29
N ARG A 31 3.55 -3.79 0.44
CA ARG A 31 4.33 -3.40 1.62
C ARG A 31 3.51 -3.47 2.92
N ASN A 32 2.19 -3.32 2.84
CA ASN A 32 1.29 -3.40 3.99
C ASN A 32 0.86 -4.83 4.32
N LEU A 33 1.34 -5.86 3.60
CA LEU A 33 0.92 -7.25 3.78
C LEU A 33 1.07 -7.73 5.23
N LYS A 34 2.20 -7.43 5.88
CA LYS A 34 2.44 -7.79 7.29
C LYS A 34 1.44 -7.11 8.24
N MET A 35 1.10 -5.85 7.98
CA MET A 35 0.11 -5.12 8.77
C MET A 35 -1.29 -5.73 8.59
N LEU A 36 -1.64 -6.14 7.36
CA LEU A 36 -2.98 -6.63 7.04
C LEU A 36 -3.22 -8.08 7.49
N LEU A 37 -2.18 -8.94 7.42
CA LEU A 37 -2.32 -10.38 7.68
C LEU A 37 -1.65 -10.85 8.97
N GLY A 38 -0.87 -10.01 9.66
CA GLY A 38 -0.10 -10.41 10.84
C GLY A 38 0.81 -11.60 10.55
N GLU A 39 0.74 -12.64 11.38
CA GLU A 39 1.52 -13.88 11.23
C GLU A 39 1.26 -14.60 9.90
N GLY A 40 0.06 -14.45 9.34
CA GLY A 40 -0.33 -15.05 8.05
C GLY A 40 0.44 -14.50 6.85
N ALA A 41 1.14 -13.37 7.00
CA ALA A 41 2.00 -12.85 5.95
C ALA A 41 3.19 -13.77 5.61
N SER A 42 3.61 -14.61 6.57
CA SER A 42 4.69 -15.59 6.37
C SER A 42 4.39 -16.64 5.29
N ALA A 43 3.11 -16.86 4.98
CA ALA A 43 2.67 -17.75 3.90
C ALA A 43 2.99 -17.22 2.49
N TYR A 44 3.46 -15.97 2.35
CA TYR A 44 3.70 -15.31 1.07
C TYR A 44 5.14 -14.80 0.93
N PRO A 45 6.16 -15.69 0.98
CA PRO A 45 7.56 -15.30 0.98
C PRO A 45 8.00 -14.55 -0.28
N LYS A 46 7.41 -14.83 -1.45
CA LYS A 46 7.79 -14.16 -2.70
C LYS A 46 7.32 -12.71 -2.72
N ILE A 47 6.11 -12.44 -2.22
CA ILE A 47 5.65 -11.06 -2.02
C ILE A 47 6.58 -10.32 -1.05
N LEU A 48 6.95 -10.95 0.07
CA LEU A 48 7.85 -10.34 1.05
C LEU A 48 9.23 -10.02 0.45
N ALA A 49 9.82 -10.93 -0.33
CA ALA A 49 11.09 -10.71 -1.02
C ALA A 49 11.00 -9.60 -2.08
N TRP A 50 9.91 -9.56 -2.84
CA TRP A 50 9.66 -8.50 -3.82
C TRP A 50 9.50 -7.12 -3.15
N VAL A 51 8.79 -7.05 -2.02
CA VAL A 51 8.70 -5.81 -1.21
C VAL A 51 10.09 -5.36 -0.76
N GLU A 52 10.88 -6.25 -0.16
CA GLU A 52 12.23 -5.92 0.32
C GLU A 52 13.14 -5.41 -0.82
N LYS A 53 13.04 -6.03 -1.99
CA LYS A 53 13.78 -5.62 -3.19
C LYS A 53 13.41 -4.20 -3.63
N ILE A 54 12.13 -3.85 -3.63
CA ILE A 54 11.65 -2.52 -4.05
C ILE A 54 11.98 -1.46 -2.99
N GLU A 55 11.89 -1.78 -1.69
CA GLU A 55 12.23 -0.87 -0.59
C GLU A 55 13.68 -0.38 -0.63
N LYS A 56 14.60 -1.23 -1.09
CA LYS A 56 16.03 -0.87 -1.24
C LYS A 56 16.29 0.21 -2.30
N ARG A 57 15.29 0.58 -3.12
CA ARG A 57 15.47 1.59 -4.17
C ARG A 57 15.45 3.00 -3.57
N PRO A 58 16.43 3.87 -3.87
CA PRO A 58 16.51 5.20 -3.26
C PRO A 58 15.27 6.08 -3.41
N ALA A 59 14.58 5.99 -4.57
CA ALA A 59 13.34 6.73 -4.80
C ALA A 59 12.19 6.25 -3.90
N VAL A 60 12.10 4.93 -3.65
CA VAL A 60 11.08 4.33 -2.80
C VAL A 60 11.34 4.67 -1.34
N ALA A 61 12.59 4.55 -0.87
CA ALA A 61 12.98 4.96 0.48
C ALA A 61 12.61 6.44 0.77
N ARG A 62 12.89 7.35 -0.16
CA ARG A 62 12.49 8.77 -0.04
C ARG A 62 10.96 8.93 0.01
N SER A 63 10.23 8.18 -0.80
CA SER A 63 8.76 8.22 -0.81
C SER A 63 8.17 7.72 0.52
N ILE A 64 8.67 6.60 1.04
CA ILE A 64 8.25 6.05 2.33
C ILE A 64 8.50 7.06 3.46
N ALA A 65 9.70 7.67 3.52
CA ALA A 65 10.01 8.69 4.53
C ALA A 65 9.03 9.87 4.49
N LYS A 66 8.61 10.31 3.29
CA LYS A 66 7.60 11.36 3.13
C LYS A 66 6.22 10.91 3.61
N VAL A 67 5.82 9.67 3.33
CA VAL A 67 4.54 9.09 3.78
C VAL A 67 4.50 8.98 5.31
N GLU A 68 5.58 8.51 5.95
CA GLU A 68 5.62 8.42 7.41
C GLU A 68 5.51 9.81 8.05
N LYS A 69 6.20 10.83 7.51
CA LYS A 69 6.03 12.21 7.97
C LYS A 69 4.59 12.74 7.77
N MET A 70 3.92 12.37 6.67
CA MET A 70 2.52 12.74 6.46
C MET A 70 1.61 12.11 7.51
N ARG A 71 1.85 10.84 7.88
CA ARG A 71 1.03 10.12 8.88
C ARG A 71 1.02 10.78 10.26
N GLU A 72 2.07 11.50 10.63
CA GLU A 72 2.12 12.28 11.89
C GLU A 72 1.09 13.43 11.91
N THR A 73 0.68 13.91 10.74
CA THR A 73 -0.19 15.09 10.59
C THR A 73 -1.59 14.75 10.10
N LEU A 74 -1.77 13.60 9.47
CA LEU A 74 -3.05 13.16 8.94
C LEU A 74 -3.94 12.60 10.06
N THR A 75 -5.23 12.96 10.02
CA THR A 75 -6.21 12.30 10.89
C THR A 75 -6.35 10.84 10.49
N ALA A 76 -6.20 9.93 11.45
CA ALA A 76 -6.42 8.51 11.22
C ALA A 76 -7.85 8.25 10.73
N PHE A 77 -8.03 7.29 9.83
CA PHE A 77 -9.31 7.05 9.17
C PHE A 77 -10.45 6.74 10.17
N ASP A 78 -10.14 5.97 11.22
CA ASP A 78 -11.03 5.61 12.32
C ASP A 78 -11.31 6.74 13.31
N LYS A 79 -10.56 7.84 13.23
CA LYS A 79 -10.69 9.03 14.09
C LYS A 79 -11.26 10.23 13.34
N ALA A 80 -11.81 10.02 12.15
CA ALA A 80 -12.46 11.06 11.39
C ALA A 80 -13.70 11.57 12.15
N LYS A 81 -13.79 12.89 12.34
CA LYS A 81 -14.97 13.50 12.96
C LYS A 81 -16.18 13.39 12.03
N PRO A 82 -17.41 13.26 12.57
CA PRO A 82 -18.63 13.16 11.74
C PRO A 82 -18.75 14.28 10.70
N GLU A 83 -18.38 15.51 11.05
CA GLU A 83 -18.47 16.66 10.14
C GLU A 83 -17.51 16.51 8.94
N MET A 84 -16.36 15.87 9.15
CA MET A 84 -15.41 15.59 8.08
C MET A 84 -15.95 14.50 7.15
N LEU A 85 -16.60 13.48 7.71
CA LEU A 85 -17.23 12.41 6.94
C LEU A 85 -18.40 12.95 6.11
N ASP A 86 -19.21 13.84 6.69
CA ASP A 86 -20.32 14.50 6.00
C ASP A 86 -19.83 15.30 4.80
N LYS A 87 -18.70 16.02 4.96
CA LYS A 87 -18.07 16.75 3.85
C LYS A 87 -17.51 15.83 2.77
N ILE A 88 -16.81 14.75 3.15
CA ILE A 88 -16.17 13.83 2.19
C ILE A 88 -17.21 13.05 1.37
N PHE A 89 -18.29 12.62 2.02
CA PHE A 89 -19.30 11.77 1.40
C PHE A 89 -20.57 12.53 0.97
N GLY A 90 -20.61 13.86 1.12
CA GLY A 90 -21.77 14.68 0.76
C GLY A 90 -23.04 14.30 1.52
N ARG A 91 -22.93 14.14 2.85
CA ARG A 91 -24.04 13.77 3.75
C ARG A 91 -24.46 14.96 4.60
N GLY A 92 -25.60 14.84 5.28
CA GLY A 92 -26.09 15.87 6.21
C GLY A 92 -26.29 17.22 5.50
N GLN A 93 -25.72 18.30 6.07
CA GLN A 93 -25.78 19.66 5.52
C GLN A 93 -25.09 19.83 4.14
N HIS A 94 -24.34 18.83 3.67
CA HIS A 94 -23.65 18.82 2.38
C HIS A 94 -24.32 17.89 1.36
N ALA A 95 -25.48 17.31 1.68
CA ALA A 95 -26.26 16.53 0.72
C ALA A 95 -26.79 17.44 -0.40
N LEU A 96 -26.59 17.04 -1.65
CA LEU A 96 -27.19 17.71 -2.80
C LEU A 96 -28.71 17.47 -2.73
N ALA A 97 -29.48 18.56 -2.81
CA ALA A 97 -30.94 18.55 -2.85
C ALA A 97 -31.48 17.85 -4.10
#